data_AF-A0A6A6XU69-F1
#
_entry.id   AF-A0A6A6XU69-F1
#
_cell.length_a   1.000
_cell.length_b   1.000
_cell.length_c   1.000
_cell.angle_alpha   90.00
_cell.angle_beta   90.00
_cell.angle_gamma   90.00
#
_symmetry.space_group_name_H-M   'P 1'
#
loop_
_entity.id
_entity.type
_entity.pdbx_description
1 polymer ?
#
loop_
_entity_poly.entity_id
_entity_poly.type
_entity_poly.pdbx_seq_one_letter_code
_entity_poly.pdbx_strand_id
1 'polypeptide(L)'
;MKPSFATTLALLTTGITALPATLTPRQTIFPKISISVINDLTGASAVATVVADGTVFPILTLFGGSRIDIDGIVTASSAQLIAFVDNVFCSFNKDDLIIPINGKNFVFADLDGNKEVAAPINLNAFTFQCQV
;
A
#
# COMPACT_ATOMS: atom_id res chain seq x y z
N MET A 1 5.81 -86.68 -19.66
CA MET A 1 6.88 -85.65 -19.66
C MET A 1 6.24 -84.36 -20.19
N LYS A 2 6.03 -83.33 -19.36
CA LYS A 2 6.78 -82.03 -19.31
C LYS A 2 6.13 -80.96 -20.26
N PRO A 3 6.10 -79.64 -19.94
CA PRO A 3 4.85 -78.89 -19.80
C PRO A 3 4.64 -77.72 -20.80
N SER A 4 3.41 -77.19 -20.71
CA SER A 4 2.82 -75.90 -21.15
C SER A 4 3.74 -74.69 -21.35
N PHE A 5 3.38 -73.81 -22.31
CA PHE A 5 3.76 -72.39 -22.33
C PHE A 5 2.55 -71.51 -22.69
N ALA A 6 2.09 -70.72 -21.72
CA ALA A 6 1.21 -69.57 -21.90
C ALA A 6 2.06 -68.31 -21.68
N THR A 7 1.89 -67.28 -22.52
CA THR A 7 2.63 -66.02 -22.39
C THR A 7 1.64 -64.87 -22.26
N THR A 8 1.46 -64.40 -21.04
CA THR A 8 0.73 -63.18 -20.67
C THR A 8 1.65 -61.97 -20.84
N LEU A 9 1.20 -60.95 -21.56
CA LEU A 9 1.89 -59.66 -21.69
C LEU A 9 1.16 -58.63 -20.81
N ALA A 10 1.77 -58.28 -19.66
CA ALA A 10 1.30 -57.21 -18.79
C ALA A 10 2.18 -55.98 -18.98
N LEU A 11 1.59 -54.85 -19.39
CA LEU A 11 2.24 -53.55 -19.49
C LEU A 11 1.88 -52.72 -18.24
N LEU A 12 2.85 -52.50 -17.36
CA LEU A 12 2.73 -51.52 -16.27
C LEU A 12 3.26 -50.17 -16.74
N THR A 13 2.38 -49.20 -16.93
CA THR A 13 2.74 -47.79 -17.16
C THR A 13 2.69 -47.03 -15.83
N THR A 14 3.85 -46.66 -15.27
CA THR A 14 3.93 -45.78 -14.10
C THR A 14 3.84 -44.31 -14.53
N GLY A 15 2.72 -43.66 -14.26
CA GLY A 15 2.58 -42.21 -14.41
C GLY A 15 3.17 -41.48 -13.21
N ILE A 16 4.19 -40.66 -13.43
CA ILE A 16 4.78 -39.80 -12.40
C ILE A 16 3.98 -38.50 -12.40
N THR A 17 3.06 -38.33 -11.44
CA THR A 17 2.39 -37.03 -11.26
C THR A 17 3.27 -36.14 -10.41
N ALA A 18 3.99 -35.21 -11.05
CA ALA A 18 4.65 -34.12 -10.35
C ALA A 18 3.59 -33.14 -9.82
N LEU A 19 3.45 -33.07 -8.50
CA LEU A 19 2.62 -32.06 -7.84
C LEU A 19 3.25 -30.67 -8.09
N PRO A 20 2.46 -29.65 -8.48
CA PRO A 20 2.97 -28.30 -8.60
C PRO A 20 3.39 -27.81 -7.21
N ALA A 21 4.63 -27.38 -7.08
CA ALA A 21 5.09 -26.70 -5.88
C ALA A 21 4.26 -25.43 -5.69
N THR A 22 3.39 -25.42 -4.68
CA THR A 22 2.68 -24.22 -4.26
C THR A 22 3.69 -23.22 -3.74
N LEU A 23 4.00 -22.19 -4.53
CA LEU A 23 4.79 -21.05 -4.10
C LEU A 23 4.00 -20.31 -3.01
N THR A 24 4.39 -20.46 -1.75
CA THR A 24 3.89 -19.62 -0.66
C THR A 24 4.30 -18.16 -0.95
N PRO A 25 3.36 -17.20 -0.99
CA PRO A 25 3.72 -15.79 -1.13
C PRO A 25 4.69 -15.42 0.00
N ARG A 26 5.82 -14.81 -0.34
CA ARG A 26 6.74 -14.24 0.64
C ARG A 26 5.94 -13.25 1.50
N GLN A 27 5.72 -13.57 2.77
CA GLN A 27 5.10 -12.64 3.71
C GLN A 27 5.93 -11.36 3.71
N THR A 28 5.35 -10.25 3.25
CA THR A 28 5.92 -8.92 3.46
C THR A 28 5.93 -8.69 4.96
N ILE A 29 7.12 -8.52 5.53
CA ILE A 29 7.34 -8.34 6.98
C ILE A 29 6.56 -7.11 7.48
N PHE A 30 6.43 -6.09 6.64
CA PHE A 30 5.71 -4.86 6.94
C PHE A 30 4.39 -4.78 6.16
N PRO A 31 3.31 -4.28 6.79
CA PRO A 31 2.02 -4.13 6.13
C PRO A 31 2.06 -3.01 5.09
N LYS A 32 1.13 -3.08 4.12
CA LYS A 32 0.88 -2.02 3.16
C LYS A 32 -0.20 -1.09 3.71
N ILE A 33 0.02 0.21 3.57
CA ILE A 33 -0.84 1.27 4.08
C ILE A 33 -1.26 2.14 2.91
N SER A 34 -2.57 2.37 2.77
CA SER A 34 -3.11 3.25 1.74
C SER A 34 -3.66 4.52 2.37
N ILE A 35 -3.25 5.65 1.80
CA ILE A 35 -3.65 7.00 2.19
C ILE A 35 -4.39 7.64 1.02
N SER A 36 -5.54 8.26 1.31
CA SER A 36 -6.23 9.17 0.41
C SER A 36 -5.92 10.61 0.81
N VAL A 37 -5.50 11.44 -0.15
CA VAL A 37 -5.25 12.87 0.03
C VAL A 37 -6.28 13.64 -0.80
N ILE A 38 -6.93 14.62 -0.19
CA ILE A 38 -8.15 15.24 -0.72
C ILE A 38 -8.03 16.76 -0.67
N ASN A 39 -8.44 17.41 -1.76
CA ASN A 39 -8.70 18.83 -1.81
C ASN A 39 -10.22 19.04 -1.66
N ASP A 40 -10.66 19.31 -0.43
CA ASP A 40 -12.08 19.36 -0.08
C ASP A 40 -12.82 20.53 -0.76
N LEU A 41 -12.11 21.57 -1.21
CA LEU A 41 -12.71 22.67 -1.97
C LEU A 41 -13.09 22.28 -3.40
N THR A 42 -12.30 21.41 -4.02
CA THR A 42 -12.50 21.00 -5.43
C THR A 42 -13.10 19.60 -5.57
N GLY A 43 -13.08 18.80 -4.50
CA GLY A 43 -13.41 17.38 -4.52
C GLY A 43 -12.38 16.51 -5.26
N ALA A 44 -11.23 17.06 -5.63
CA ALA A 44 -10.14 16.29 -6.20
C ALA A 44 -9.49 15.42 -5.11
N SER A 45 -9.15 14.18 -5.45
CA SER A 45 -8.46 13.28 -4.54
C SER A 45 -7.50 12.37 -5.28
N ALA A 46 -6.52 11.84 -4.55
CA ALA A 46 -5.59 10.82 -5.02
C ALA A 46 -5.26 9.84 -3.90
N VAL A 47 -4.91 8.61 -4.28
CA VAL A 47 -4.58 7.53 -3.36
C VAL A 47 -3.16 7.07 -3.63
N ALA A 48 -2.39 6.87 -2.56
CA ALA A 48 -1.09 6.22 -2.61
C ALA A 48 -1.04 5.04 -1.64
N THR A 49 -0.26 4.01 -1.98
CA THR A 49 0.00 2.87 -1.11
C THR A 49 1.50 2.78 -0.83
N VAL A 50 1.88 2.77 0.44
CA VAL A 50 3.26 2.64 0.91
C VAL A 50 3.41 1.42 1.81
N VAL A 51 4.65 0.97 2.02
CA VAL A 51 4.98 -0.06 3.01
C VAL A 51 5.26 0.63 4.34
N ALA A 52 4.78 0.07 5.46
CA ALA A 52 5.01 0.62 6.80
C ALA A 52 6.38 0.18 7.37
N ASP A 53 7.46 0.41 6.63
CA ASP A 53 8.83 0.04 7.00
C ASP A 53 9.69 1.24 7.44
N GLY A 54 9.07 2.41 7.60
CA GLY A 54 9.77 3.65 7.91
C GLY A 54 10.40 4.33 6.69
N THR A 55 10.17 3.86 5.46
CA THR A 55 10.64 4.58 4.26
C THR A 55 9.98 5.95 4.15
N VAL A 56 10.78 6.97 3.86
CA VAL A 56 10.33 8.35 3.65
C VAL A 56 10.10 8.58 2.16
N PHE A 57 8.89 9.01 1.80
CA PHE A 57 8.47 9.26 0.43
C PHE A 57 8.21 10.75 0.21
N PRO A 58 8.84 11.41 -0.77
CA PRO A 58 8.44 12.75 -1.18
C PRO A 58 6.99 12.75 -1.68
N ILE A 59 6.19 13.76 -1.30
CA ILE A 59 4.78 13.83 -1.72
C ILE A 59 4.62 13.82 -3.24
N LEU A 60 5.49 14.55 -3.95
CA LEU A 60 5.45 14.60 -5.41
C LEU A 60 5.69 13.22 -6.05
N THR A 61 6.45 12.34 -5.39
CA THR A 61 6.65 10.95 -5.87
C THR A 61 5.36 10.12 -5.71
N LEU A 62 4.58 10.37 -4.67
CA LEU A 62 3.35 9.62 -4.40
C LEU A 62 2.16 10.12 -5.23
N PHE A 63 2.08 11.42 -5.49
CA PHE A 63 0.86 12.05 -6.02
C PHE A 63 1.09 12.93 -7.25
N GLY A 64 2.31 13.01 -7.79
CA GLY A 64 2.59 13.73 -9.03
C GLY A 64 1.77 13.20 -10.21
N GLY A 65 1.26 14.11 -11.04
CA GLY A 65 0.39 13.81 -12.18
C GLY A 65 -1.02 13.33 -11.81
N SER A 66 -1.38 13.34 -10.52
CA SER A 66 -2.72 12.99 -10.06
C SER A 66 -3.69 14.17 -10.16
N ARG A 67 -4.96 13.95 -9.81
CA ARG A 67 -6.00 15.00 -9.84
C ARG A 67 -5.79 16.12 -8.83
N ILE A 68 -4.95 15.92 -7.81
CA ILE A 68 -4.59 16.94 -6.83
C ILE A 68 -3.27 17.65 -7.20
N ASP A 69 -2.62 17.23 -8.29
CA ASP A 69 -1.47 17.91 -8.86
C ASP A 69 -1.94 18.89 -9.93
N ILE A 70 -1.77 20.19 -9.66
CA ILE A 70 -2.09 21.27 -10.59
C ILE A 70 -0.77 21.88 -11.04
N ASP A 71 -0.39 21.63 -12.29
CA ASP A 71 0.82 22.15 -12.92
C ASP A 71 2.12 21.87 -12.13
N GLY A 72 2.23 20.68 -11.54
CA GLY A 72 3.38 20.24 -10.73
C GLY A 72 3.28 20.61 -9.26
N ILE A 73 2.14 21.15 -8.80
CA ILE A 73 1.88 21.53 -7.41
C ILE A 73 0.80 20.62 -6.83
N VAL A 74 1.21 19.71 -5.95
CA VAL A 74 0.29 18.86 -5.20
C VAL A 74 -0.37 19.69 -4.10
N THR A 75 -1.68 19.90 -4.22
CA THR A 75 -2.46 20.78 -3.34
C THR A 75 -3.64 20.05 -2.72
N ALA A 76 -3.71 20.02 -1.39
CA ALA A 76 -4.76 19.31 -0.64
C ALA A 76 -5.01 19.93 0.74
N SER A 77 -6.19 19.67 1.30
CA SER A 77 -6.63 20.17 2.61
C SER A 77 -6.68 19.07 3.66
N SER A 78 -6.93 17.82 3.27
CA SER A 78 -7.06 16.71 4.22
C SER A 78 -6.46 15.40 3.72
N ALA A 79 -6.23 14.48 4.66
CA ALA A 79 -5.75 13.14 4.37
C ALA A 79 -6.45 12.10 5.26
N GLN A 80 -6.67 10.90 4.73
CA GLN A 80 -7.30 9.79 5.44
C GLN A 80 -6.62 8.45 5.16
N LEU A 81 -6.33 7.66 6.20
CA LEU A 81 -5.95 6.27 6.04
C LEU A 81 -7.17 5.46 5.63
N ILE A 82 -7.09 4.77 4.49
CA ILE A 82 -8.22 4.01 3.90
C ILE A 82 -7.98 2.50 3.87
N ALA A 83 -6.73 2.06 4.04
CA ALA A 83 -6.38 0.68 4.29
C ALA A 83 -5.13 0.64 5.19
N PHE A 84 -5.25 0.09 6.39
CA PHE A 84 -4.22 0.19 7.43
C PHE A 84 -4.36 -0.92 8.47
N VAL A 85 -3.39 -1.00 9.39
CA VAL A 85 -3.42 -1.83 10.60
C VAL A 85 -3.45 -0.95 11.85
N ASP A 86 -4.02 -1.43 12.95
CA ASP A 86 -4.28 -0.61 14.14
C ASP A 86 -3.03 0.05 14.75
N ASN A 87 -1.87 -0.63 14.71
CA ASN A 87 -0.64 -0.13 15.31
C ASN A 87 0.21 0.74 14.37
N VAL A 88 -0.28 1.08 13.17
CA VAL A 88 0.50 1.94 12.26
C VAL A 88 0.55 3.38 12.77
N PHE A 89 1.73 3.98 12.69
CA PHE A 89 1.93 5.41 12.76
C PHE A 89 2.45 5.92 11.41
N CYS A 90 1.75 6.89 10.84
CA CYS A 90 2.18 7.62 9.66
C CYS A 90 2.25 9.12 9.94
N SER A 91 2.95 9.85 9.09
CA SER A 91 3.09 11.30 9.23
C SER A 91 3.35 11.99 7.90
N PHE A 92 2.82 13.21 7.77
CA PHE A 92 3.32 14.18 6.82
C PHE A 92 4.35 15.06 7.53
N ASN A 93 5.54 15.20 6.97
CA ASN A 93 6.65 15.92 7.59
C ASN A 93 7.18 17.01 6.67
N LYS A 94 7.40 18.21 7.21
CA LYS A 94 8.05 19.34 6.55
C LYS A 94 8.82 20.15 7.58
N ASP A 95 10.15 20.21 7.46
CA ASP A 95 11.02 20.86 8.44
C ASP A 95 10.71 20.33 9.87
N ASP A 96 10.36 21.20 10.82
CA ASP A 96 9.97 20.82 12.19
C ASP A 96 8.46 20.50 12.35
N LEU A 97 7.67 20.63 11.27
CA LEU A 97 6.23 20.34 11.29
C LEU A 97 5.98 18.85 11.04
N ILE A 98 5.26 18.23 11.97
CA ILE A 98 4.79 16.84 11.89
C ILE A 98 3.27 16.83 12.00
N ILE A 99 2.60 16.29 10.99
CA ILE A 99 1.15 16.07 10.98
C ILE A 99 0.90 14.57 11.11
N PRO A 100 0.53 14.08 12.31
CA PRO A 100 0.39 12.66 12.56
C PRO A 100 -0.93 12.10 12.02
N ILE A 101 -0.89 10.86 11.53
CA ILE A 101 -2.06 10.06 11.17
C ILE A 101 -1.81 8.60 11.56
N ASN A 102 -2.70 7.96 12.31
CA ASN A 102 -2.49 6.60 12.83
C ASN A 102 -3.75 5.74 12.75
N GLY A 103 -3.54 4.42 12.77
CA GLY A 103 -4.62 3.44 12.58
C GLY A 103 -5.62 3.33 13.72
N LYS A 104 -5.32 3.88 14.91
CA LYS A 104 -6.14 3.65 16.11
C LYS A 104 -7.09 4.81 16.42
N ASN A 105 -6.55 6.02 16.52
CA ASN A 105 -7.27 7.17 17.08
C ASN A 105 -7.33 8.36 16.11
N PHE A 106 -6.47 8.40 15.09
CA PHE A 106 -6.30 9.54 14.20
C PHE A 106 -6.15 9.09 12.75
N VAL A 107 -7.19 8.44 12.21
CA VAL A 107 -7.18 7.94 10.81
C VAL A 107 -7.37 9.05 9.78
N PHE A 108 -7.53 10.29 10.22
CA PHE A 108 -7.75 11.49 9.40
C PHE A 108 -6.88 12.62 9.93
N ALA A 109 -6.43 13.51 9.03
CA ALA A 109 -5.66 14.70 9.35
C ALA A 109 -6.09 15.89 8.49
N ASP A 110 -6.26 17.04 9.15
CA ASP A 110 -6.30 18.36 8.51
C ASP A 110 -4.85 18.81 8.24
N LEU A 111 -4.53 19.09 6.98
CA LEU A 111 -3.14 19.29 6.55
C LEU A 111 -2.61 20.69 6.85
N ASP A 112 -3.48 21.65 7.08
CA ASP A 112 -3.15 23.01 7.53
C ASP A 112 -3.21 23.16 9.06
N GLY A 113 -3.67 22.13 9.77
CA GLY A 113 -3.89 22.14 11.23
C GLY A 113 -5.13 22.91 11.69
N ASN A 114 -5.95 23.44 10.78
CA ASN A 114 -7.15 24.20 11.10
C ASN A 114 -8.42 23.40 10.80
N LYS A 115 -9.08 22.92 11.86
CA LYS A 115 -10.30 22.11 11.76
C LYS A 115 -11.55 22.89 11.36
N GLU A 116 -11.48 24.22 11.37
CA GLU A 116 -12.64 25.08 11.13
C GLU A 116 -12.84 25.39 9.64
N VAL A 117 -11.79 25.22 8.82
CA VAL A 117 -11.80 25.63 7.42
C VAL A 117 -11.06 24.60 6.58
N ALA A 118 -11.64 24.20 5.45
CA ALA A 118 -10.90 23.48 4.42
C ALA A 118 -10.02 24.46 3.63
N ALA A 119 -8.77 24.65 4.06
CA ALA A 119 -7.79 25.45 3.31
C ALA A 119 -6.71 24.55 2.68
N PRO A 120 -6.76 24.31 1.36
CA PRO A 120 -5.74 23.51 0.70
C PRO A 120 -4.37 24.17 0.78
N ILE A 121 -3.34 23.38 1.07
CA ILE A 121 -1.95 23.81 1.14
C ILE A 121 -1.09 23.12 0.08
N ASN A 122 0.04 23.73 -0.25
CA ASN A 122 1.05 23.13 -1.10
C ASN A 122 1.84 22.07 -0.32
N LEU A 123 1.76 20.82 -0.79
CA LEU A 123 2.41 19.67 -0.16
C LEU A 123 3.77 19.30 -0.77
N ASN A 124 4.28 20.00 -1.79
CA ASN A 124 5.51 19.60 -2.50
C ASN A 124 6.75 19.55 -1.60
N ALA A 125 6.80 20.35 -0.54
CA ALA A 125 7.89 20.36 0.44
C ALA A 125 7.71 19.29 1.54
N PHE A 126 6.59 18.57 1.55
CA PHE A 126 6.33 17.53 2.53
C PHE A 126 6.87 16.18 2.06
N THR A 127 7.12 15.33 3.05
CA THR A 127 7.31 13.90 2.88
C THR A 127 6.23 13.13 3.62
N PHE A 128 6.00 11.89 3.24
CA PHE A 128 5.11 10.96 3.89
C PHE A 128 5.87 9.70 4.32
N GLN A 129 5.60 9.21 5.52
CA GLN A 129 6.25 8.02 6.09
C GLN A 129 5.23 7.23 6.89
N CYS A 130 5.35 5.90 6.88
CA CYS A 130 4.58 5.00 7.74
C CYS A 130 5.49 3.96 8.38
N GLN A 131 5.19 3.57 9.62
CA GLN A 131 5.87 2.52 10.37
C GLN A 131 4.91 1.82 11.34
N VAL A 132 5.20 0.56 11.66
CA VAL A 132 4.48 -0.27 12.65
C VAL A 132 5.36 -0.67 13.82
#